data_AF-A0A3S9PW99-F1
#
_entry.id   AF-A0A3S9PW99-F1
#
_cell.length_a   1.000
_cell.length_b   1.000
_cell.length_c   1.000
_cell.angle_alpha   90.00
_cell.angle_beta   90.00
_cell.angle_gamma   90.00
#
_symmetry.space_group_name_H-M   'P 1'
#
loop_
_entity.id
_entity.type
_entity.pdbx_description
1 polymer ?
#
loop_
_entity_poly.entity_id
_entity_poly.type
_entity_poly.pdbx_seq_one_letter_code
_entity_poly.pdbx_strand_id
1 'polypeptide(L)'
;MALRLALRILAGLAVAFVGSSLIGLLELQRIATESGAVFDLNNMLTAITEPETPVIQMMGLAACGAIILLFITWDIRGSLREGSGAGTIALIVVLVGIIAYFGITADYIEEMSRPPFPGLEGWLYKAAYHPLVHTAIIYGILAPLVVRQRGNKFPEPVNPTTPEQS
;
A
#
# COMPACT_ATOMS: atom_id res chain seq x y z
N MET A 1 23.16 12.77 -3.82
CA MET A 1 22.04 12.25 -4.65
C MET A 1 21.75 10.78 -4.35
N ALA A 2 22.73 9.87 -4.44
CA ALA A 2 22.55 8.43 -4.18
C ALA A 2 21.98 8.09 -2.79
N LEU A 3 22.46 8.72 -1.70
CA LEU A 3 21.93 8.47 -0.35
C LEU A 3 20.43 8.81 -0.21
N ARG A 4 19.98 9.94 -0.79
CA ARG A 4 18.56 10.35 -0.73
C ARG A 4 17.67 9.39 -1.50
N LEU A 5 18.13 8.93 -2.66
CA LEU A 5 17.45 7.91 -3.45
C LEU A 5 17.35 6.59 -2.68
N ALA A 6 18.46 6.12 -2.09
CA ALA A 6 18.49 4.90 -1.29
C ALA A 6 17.53 4.97 -0.09
N LEU A 7 17.52 6.10 0.64
CA LEU A 7 16.59 6.29 1.77
C LEU A 7 15.12 6.25 1.34
N ARG A 8 14.77 6.83 0.18
CA ARG A 8 13.40 6.78 -0.36
C ARG A 8 13.01 5.36 -0.75
N ILE A 9 13.90 4.62 -1.41
CA ILE A 9 13.68 3.21 -1.76
C ILE A 9 13.47 2.39 -0.48
N LEU A 10 14.36 2.52 0.51
CA LEU A 10 14.26 1.83 1.79
C LEU A 10 12.97 2.18 2.52
N ALA A 11 12.55 3.44 2.52
CA ALA A 11 11.27 3.85 3.08
C ALA A 11 10.09 3.20 2.34
N GLY A 12 10.12 3.15 1.00
CA GLY A 12 9.11 2.47 0.19
C GLY A 12 9.02 0.97 0.48
N LEU A 13 10.17 0.30 0.57
CA LEU A 13 10.26 -1.12 0.96
C LEU A 13 9.71 -1.34 2.38
N ALA A 14 10.09 -0.50 3.33
CA ALA A 14 9.63 -0.59 4.71
C ALA A 14 8.11 -0.38 4.80
N VAL A 15 7.58 0.66 4.16
CA VAL A 15 6.13 0.93 4.13
C VAL A 15 5.38 -0.21 3.45
N ALA A 16 5.90 -0.78 2.36
CA ALA A 16 5.26 -1.91 1.70
C ALA A 16 5.24 -3.15 2.59
N PHE A 17 6.37 -3.55 3.15
CA PHE A 17 6.49 -4.79 3.92
C PHE A 17 5.78 -4.68 5.27
N VAL A 18 6.07 -3.63 6.04
CA VAL A 18 5.45 -3.40 7.35
C VAL A 18 3.96 -3.07 7.18
N GLY A 19 3.62 -2.22 6.20
CA GLY A 19 2.24 -1.82 5.95
C GLY A 19 1.36 -2.98 5.49
N SER A 20 1.82 -3.81 4.54
CA SER A 20 1.07 -5.01 4.14
C SER A 20 0.95 -6.01 5.30
N SER A 21 2.04 -6.29 6.02
CA SER A 21 2.02 -7.18 7.19
C SER A 21 1.00 -6.71 8.24
N LEU A 22 0.99 -5.41 8.54
CA LEU A 22 0.06 -4.84 9.53
C LEU A 22 -1.39 -4.86 9.03
N ILE A 23 -1.63 -4.56 7.74
CA ILE A 23 -2.96 -4.68 7.13
C ILE A 23 -3.47 -6.11 7.25
N GLY A 24 -2.64 -7.10 6.90
CA GLY A 24 -2.99 -8.51 6.98
C GLY A 24 -3.28 -8.99 8.40
N LEU A 25 -2.41 -8.63 9.35
CA LEU A 25 -2.60 -8.92 10.77
C LEU A 25 -3.92 -8.31 11.29
N LEU A 26 -4.16 -7.03 11.02
CA LEU A 26 -5.37 -6.35 11.47
C LEU A 26 -6.63 -6.94 10.83
N GLU A 27 -6.58 -7.34 9.57
CA GLU A 27 -7.70 -7.97 8.90
C GLU A 27 -8.01 -9.37 9.45
N LEU A 28 -6.98 -10.16 9.76
CA LEU A 28 -7.17 -11.45 10.44
C LEU A 28 -7.79 -11.25 11.82
N GLN A 29 -7.28 -10.29 12.59
CA GLN A 29 -7.83 -9.96 13.90
C GLN A 29 -9.25 -9.39 13.82
N ARG A 30 -9.60 -8.66 12.74
CA ARG A 30 -10.95 -8.17 12.46
C ARG A 30 -11.92 -9.35 12.31
N ILE A 31 -11.59 -10.31 11.44
CA ILE A 31 -12.37 -11.53 11.21
C ILE A 31 -12.46 -12.37 12.49
N ALA A 32 -11.38 -12.46 13.25
CA ALA A 32 -11.35 -13.20 14.51
C ALA A 32 -12.33 -12.61 15.52
N THR A 33 -12.27 -11.29 15.72
CA THR A 33 -13.17 -10.56 16.63
C THR A 33 -14.64 -10.68 16.21
N GLU A 34 -14.94 -10.58 14.91
CA GLU A 34 -16.31 -10.74 14.37
C GLU A 34 -16.87 -12.16 14.54
N SER A 35 -16.00 -13.16 14.63
CA SER A 35 -16.38 -14.56 14.84
C SER A 35 -16.25 -15.02 16.30
N GLY A 36 -15.76 -14.17 17.19
CA GLY A 36 -15.44 -14.52 18.58
C GLY A 36 -14.17 -15.35 18.74
N ALA A 37 -13.41 -15.61 17.68
CA ALA A 37 -12.13 -16.31 17.76
C ALA A 37 -11.02 -15.37 18.26
N VAL A 38 -10.06 -15.91 19.01
CA VAL A 38 -8.86 -15.18 19.43
C VAL A 38 -7.63 -15.90 18.87
N PHE A 39 -6.90 -15.23 17.98
CA PHE A 39 -5.67 -15.74 17.39
C PHE A 39 -4.44 -15.07 18.01
N ASP A 40 -3.38 -15.86 18.23
CA ASP A 40 -2.07 -15.31 18.54
C ASP A 40 -1.38 -14.69 17.30
N LEU A 41 -0.16 -14.18 17.46
CA LEU A 41 0.62 -13.64 16.35
C LEU A 41 1.08 -14.71 15.33
N ASN A 42 0.96 -15.99 15.68
CA ASN A 42 1.21 -17.08 14.74
C ASN A 42 -0.07 -17.52 14.02
N ASN A 43 -1.17 -16.78 14.15
CA ASN A 43 -2.48 -17.09 13.58
C ASN A 43 -3.07 -18.42 14.10
N MET A 44 -2.66 -18.83 15.31
CA MET A 44 -3.17 -20.03 15.98
C MET A 44 -4.32 -19.68 16.91
N LEU A 45 -5.37 -20.48 16.91
CA LEU A 45 -6.51 -20.30 17.81
C LEU A 45 -6.07 -20.54 19.25
N THR A 46 -6.26 -19.53 20.11
CA THR A 46 -5.89 -19.57 21.52
C THR A 46 -7.09 -19.53 22.45
N ALA A 47 -8.16 -18.87 22.05
CA ALA A 47 -9.40 -18.81 22.82
C ALA A 47 -10.62 -18.58 21.90
N ILE A 48 -11.80 -18.81 22.47
CA ILE A 48 -13.09 -18.46 21.88
C ILE A 48 -13.81 -17.58 22.91
N THR A 49 -14.37 -16.48 22.42
CA THR A 49 -15.01 -15.40 23.17
C THR A 49 -16.32 -15.03 22.48
N GLU A 50 -17.08 -14.09 23.06
CA GLU A 50 -18.29 -13.59 22.40
C GLU A 50 -17.92 -12.75 21.16
N PRO A 51 -18.64 -12.89 20.03
CA PRO A 51 -18.43 -12.06 18.86
C PRO A 51 -18.65 -10.57 19.16
N GLU A 52 -17.72 -9.73 18.74
CA GLU A 52 -17.75 -8.29 18.97
C GLU A 52 -17.56 -7.48 17.68
N THR A 53 -17.89 -6.19 17.72
CA THR A 53 -17.60 -5.28 16.60
C THR A 53 -16.12 -4.86 16.63
N PRO A 54 -15.34 -5.10 15.57
CA PRO A 54 -13.88 -4.93 15.55
C PRO A 54 -13.44 -3.47 15.32
N VAL A 55 -13.90 -2.55 16.18
CA VAL A 55 -13.70 -1.10 16.00
C VAL A 55 -12.22 -0.73 15.95
N ILE A 56 -11.39 -1.32 16.81
CA ILE A 56 -9.96 -1.01 16.90
C ILE A 56 -9.23 -1.44 15.61
N GLN A 57 -9.55 -2.63 15.09
CA GLN A 57 -8.95 -3.17 13.88
C GLN A 57 -9.35 -2.32 12.66
N MET A 58 -10.61 -1.90 12.58
CA MET A 58 -11.08 -0.99 11.52
C MET A 58 -10.37 0.37 11.57
N MET A 59 -10.20 0.96 12.76
CA MET A 59 -9.44 2.20 12.93
C MET A 59 -7.97 2.02 12.54
N GLY A 60 -7.35 0.89 12.91
CA GLY A 60 -5.99 0.55 12.51
C GLY A 60 -5.84 0.45 10.99
N LEU A 61 -6.76 -0.24 10.31
CA LEU A 61 -6.77 -0.36 8.85
C LEU A 61 -6.90 1.01 8.17
N ALA A 62 -7.79 1.86 8.67
CA ALA A 62 -7.95 3.22 8.17
C ALA A 62 -6.66 4.05 8.34
N ALA A 63 -6.01 3.95 9.51
CA ALA A 63 -4.75 4.62 9.78
C ALA A 63 -3.62 4.12 8.85
N CYS A 64 -3.51 2.80 8.65
CA CYS A 64 -2.56 2.21 7.71
C CYS A 64 -2.76 2.75 6.28
N GLY A 65 -4.01 2.77 5.81
CA GLY A 65 -4.36 3.33 4.50
C GLY A 65 -3.94 4.80 4.37
N ALA A 66 -4.27 5.62 5.39
CA ALA A 66 -3.89 7.02 5.41
C ALA A 66 -2.36 7.22 5.36
N ILE A 67 -1.60 6.45 6.14
CA ILE A 67 -0.12 6.52 6.16
C ILE A 67 0.46 6.17 4.79
N ILE A 68 -0.03 5.09 4.16
CA ILE A 68 0.44 4.67 2.83
C ILE A 68 0.16 5.76 1.79
N LEU A 69 -1.05 6.33 1.78
CA LEU A 69 -1.42 7.39 0.84
C LEU A 69 -0.62 8.67 1.06
N LEU A 70 -0.37 9.05 2.33
CA LEU A 70 0.46 10.19 2.68
C LEU A 70 1.90 9.98 2.23
N PHE A 71 2.45 8.78 2.44
CA PHE A 71 3.78 8.40 1.97
C PHE A 71 3.89 8.54 0.45
N ILE A 72 2.96 7.94 -0.30
CA ILE A 72 2.94 8.03 -1.78
C ILE A 72 2.88 9.49 -2.21
N THR A 73 1.97 10.27 -1.64
CA THR A 73 1.78 11.69 -1.97
C THR A 73 3.04 12.52 -1.69
N TRP A 74 3.70 12.25 -0.56
CA TRP A 74 4.92 12.95 -0.18
C TRP A 74 6.09 12.58 -1.09
N ASP A 75 6.27 11.29 -1.41
CA ASP A 75 7.40 10.82 -2.23
C ASP A 75 7.32 11.36 -3.67
N ILE A 76 6.12 11.40 -4.26
CA ILE A 76 5.91 11.86 -5.64
C ILE A 76 5.96 13.38 -5.82
N ARG A 77 5.79 14.16 -4.74
CA ARG A 77 5.84 15.64 -4.78
C ARG A 77 7.27 16.20 -4.80
N GLY A 78 8.29 15.37 -4.63
CA GLY A 78 9.70 15.79 -4.70
C GLY A 78 10.15 16.23 -6.09
N SER A 79 11.33 16.83 -6.19
CA SER A 79 11.94 17.18 -7.49
C SER A 79 12.48 15.94 -8.22
N LEU A 80 12.38 15.91 -9.56
CA LEU A 80 12.95 14.84 -10.41
C LEU A 80 14.47 14.70 -10.21
N ARG A 81 15.17 15.79 -9.89
CA ARG A 81 16.61 15.79 -9.54
C ARG A 81 16.91 15.08 -8.22
N GLU A 82 15.90 14.76 -7.42
CA GLU A 82 16.04 14.11 -6.11
C GLU A 82 15.58 12.65 -6.09
N GLY A 83 15.19 12.09 -7.25
CA GLY A 83 14.67 10.73 -7.32
C GLY A 83 13.23 10.60 -6.79
N SER A 84 12.40 11.63 -7.01
CA SER A 84 10.97 11.61 -6.67
C SER A 84 10.26 10.39 -7.24
N GLY A 85 9.45 9.72 -6.41
CA GLY A 85 8.68 8.54 -6.81
C GLY A 85 9.44 7.21 -6.74
N ALA A 86 10.74 7.20 -6.44
CA ALA A 86 11.50 5.96 -6.30
C ALA A 86 11.01 5.09 -5.13
N GLY A 87 10.58 5.70 -4.03
CA GLY A 87 9.98 4.99 -2.91
C GLY A 87 8.62 4.42 -3.26
N THR A 88 7.77 5.20 -3.95
CA THR A 88 6.48 4.74 -4.47
C THR A 88 6.65 3.57 -5.44
N ILE A 89 7.64 3.60 -6.34
CA ILE A 89 7.94 2.49 -7.26
C ILE A 89 8.36 1.24 -6.46
N ALA A 90 9.29 1.39 -5.51
CA ALA A 90 9.72 0.27 -4.67
C ALA A 90 8.54 -0.35 -3.91
N LEU A 91 7.64 0.50 -3.38
CA LEU A 91 6.41 0.06 -2.73
C LEU A 91 5.53 -0.74 -3.68
N ILE A 92 5.23 -0.22 -4.87
CA ILE A 92 4.37 -0.90 -5.85
C ILE A 92 4.97 -2.24 -6.24
N VAL A 93 6.28 -2.31 -6.51
CA VAL A 93 6.95 -3.55 -6.88
C VAL A 93 6.79 -4.61 -5.80
N VAL A 94 6.95 -4.25 -4.53
CA VAL A 94 6.75 -5.18 -3.40
C VAL A 94 5.29 -5.62 -3.30
N LEU A 95 4.33 -4.68 -3.35
CA LEU A 95 2.91 -5.02 -3.25
C LEU A 95 2.44 -5.92 -4.41
N VAL A 96 2.85 -5.62 -5.63
CA VAL A 96 2.59 -6.47 -6.81
C VAL A 96 3.27 -7.84 -6.66
N GLY A 97 4.50 -7.88 -6.13
CA GLY A 97 5.19 -9.14 -5.84
C GLY A 97 4.45 -10.01 -4.83
N ILE A 98 3.93 -9.41 -3.75
CA ILE A 98 3.11 -10.09 -2.75
C ILE A 98 1.82 -10.64 -3.39
N ILE A 99 1.11 -9.82 -4.16
CA ILE A 99 -0.11 -10.24 -4.87
C ILE A 99 0.22 -11.38 -5.85
N ALA A 100 1.28 -11.27 -6.64
CA ALA A 100 1.65 -12.29 -7.60
C ALA A 100 1.99 -13.62 -6.92
N TYR A 101 2.76 -13.57 -5.82
CA TYR A 101 3.14 -14.75 -5.06
C TYR A 101 1.93 -15.52 -4.51
N PHE A 102 0.98 -14.80 -3.91
CA PHE A 102 -0.20 -15.42 -3.28
C PHE A 102 -1.38 -15.62 -4.25
N GLY A 103 -1.46 -14.84 -5.32
CA GLY A 103 -2.51 -14.92 -6.34
C GLY A 103 -2.32 -16.08 -7.31
N ILE A 104 -1.08 -16.53 -7.54
CA ILE A 104 -0.79 -17.73 -8.33
C ILE A 104 -1.09 -19.02 -7.54
N THR A 105 -1.11 -18.94 -6.21
CA THR A 105 -1.19 -20.11 -5.31
C THR A 105 -2.58 -20.37 -4.72
N ALA A 106 -3.58 -19.51 -4.96
CA ALA A 106 -4.90 -19.65 -4.36
C ALA A 106 -5.98 -20.04 -5.38
N ASP A 107 -6.54 -21.23 -5.21
CA ASP A 107 -7.92 -21.49 -5.65
C ASP A 107 -8.88 -20.87 -4.61
N TYR A 108 -9.73 -19.94 -5.04
CA TYR A 108 -10.66 -19.19 -4.17
C TYR A 108 -11.60 -20.10 -3.35
N ILE A 109 -11.91 -21.29 -3.86
CA ILE A 109 -12.71 -22.31 -3.14
C ILE A 109 -11.90 -22.96 -2.02
N GLU A 110 -10.59 -23.14 -2.22
CA GLU A 110 -9.72 -23.75 -1.23
C GLU A 110 -9.44 -22.78 -0.06
N GLU A 111 -9.37 -21.47 -0.34
CA GLU A 111 -9.19 -20.39 0.64
C GLU A 111 -10.26 -20.40 1.74
N MET A 112 -11.53 -20.65 1.42
CA MET A 112 -12.61 -20.67 2.42
C MET A 112 -12.54 -21.88 3.38
N SER A 113 -11.81 -22.92 3.00
CA SER A 113 -11.76 -24.20 3.72
C SER A 113 -10.43 -24.45 4.43
N ARG A 114 -9.39 -23.67 4.12
CA ARG A 114 -8.07 -23.84 4.72
C ARG A 114 -7.93 -23.04 6.02
N PRO A 115 -7.29 -23.61 7.05
CA PRO A 115 -6.88 -22.83 8.21
C PRO A 115 -5.94 -21.70 7.79
N PRO A 116 -5.93 -20.56 8.49
CA PRO A 116 -5.04 -19.46 8.17
C PRO A 116 -3.58 -19.92 8.22
N PHE A 117 -2.77 -19.49 7.25
CA PHE A 117 -1.32 -19.74 7.26
C PHE A 117 -0.69 -19.17 8.54
N PRO A 118 0.30 -19.84 9.14
CA PRO A 118 0.89 -19.38 10.38
C PRO A 118 1.76 -18.13 10.20
N GLY A 119 1.74 -17.26 11.20
CA GLY A 119 2.62 -16.10 11.33
C GLY A 119 2.58 -15.11 10.15
N LEU A 120 3.76 -14.63 9.78
CA LEU A 120 3.93 -13.58 8.78
C LEU A 120 3.40 -13.96 7.40
N GLU A 121 3.50 -15.23 7.02
CA GLU A 121 2.98 -15.72 5.74
C GLU A 121 1.46 -15.51 5.66
N GLY A 122 0.72 -15.83 6.73
CA GLY A 122 -0.72 -15.57 6.80
C GLY A 122 -1.07 -14.09 6.78
N TRP A 123 -0.24 -13.23 7.37
CA TRP A 123 -0.44 -11.79 7.31
C TRP A 123 -0.30 -11.28 5.88
N LEU A 124 0.82 -11.61 5.21
CA LEU A 124 1.05 -11.17 3.83
C LEU A 124 0.05 -11.78 2.86
N TYR A 125 -0.35 -13.04 3.06
CA TYR A 125 -1.43 -13.67 2.32
C TYR A 125 -2.72 -12.87 2.45
N LYS A 126 -3.15 -12.55 3.67
CA LYS A 126 -4.40 -11.80 3.87
C LYS A 126 -4.30 -10.38 3.31
N ALA A 127 -3.15 -9.74 3.44
CA ALA A 127 -2.89 -8.42 2.87
C ALA A 127 -2.99 -8.42 1.34
N ALA A 128 -2.50 -9.46 0.68
CA ALA A 128 -2.53 -9.59 -0.77
C ALA A 128 -3.94 -9.46 -1.35
N TYR A 129 -4.95 -9.97 -0.65
CA TYR A 129 -6.36 -9.90 -1.06
C TYR A 129 -7.10 -8.68 -0.50
N HIS A 130 -6.46 -7.88 0.34
CA HIS A 130 -7.12 -6.75 0.96
C HIS A 130 -7.30 -5.58 -0.03
N PRO A 131 -8.47 -4.93 -0.10
CA PRO A 131 -8.73 -3.82 -1.02
C PRO A 131 -7.78 -2.62 -0.86
N LEU A 132 -7.29 -2.37 0.36
CA LEU A 132 -6.33 -1.28 0.61
C LEU A 132 -5.02 -1.44 -0.16
N VAL A 133 -4.50 -2.66 -0.30
CA VAL A 133 -3.24 -2.92 -1.04
C VAL A 133 -3.41 -2.59 -2.51
N HIS A 134 -4.52 -3.04 -3.11
CA HIS A 134 -4.88 -2.74 -4.49
C HIS A 134 -5.11 -1.23 -4.71
N THR A 135 -5.81 -0.59 -3.77
CA THR A 135 -6.06 0.86 -3.81
C THR A 135 -4.76 1.64 -3.73
N ALA A 136 -3.82 1.21 -2.89
CA ALA A 136 -2.49 1.83 -2.79
C ALA A 136 -1.70 1.72 -4.10
N ILE A 137 -1.76 0.57 -4.79
CA ILE A 137 -1.13 0.39 -6.11
C ILE A 137 -1.76 1.33 -7.13
N ILE A 138 -3.09 1.33 -7.25
CA ILE A 138 -3.83 2.19 -8.19
C ILE A 138 -3.49 3.66 -7.93
N TYR A 139 -3.53 4.09 -6.67
CA TYR A 139 -3.19 5.45 -6.30
C TYR A 139 -1.73 5.79 -6.60
N GLY A 140 -0.80 4.89 -6.30
CA GLY A 140 0.63 5.04 -6.61
C GLY A 140 0.93 5.19 -8.11
N ILE A 141 0.12 4.57 -8.97
CA ILE A 141 0.22 4.71 -10.43
C ILE A 141 -0.43 6.02 -10.91
N LEU A 142 -1.64 6.34 -10.42
CA LEU A 142 -2.41 7.48 -10.91
C LEU A 142 -1.90 8.83 -10.40
N ALA A 143 -1.44 8.90 -9.15
CA ALA A 143 -1.04 10.16 -8.54
C ALA A 143 0.12 10.87 -9.29
N PRO A 144 1.19 10.18 -9.72
CA PRO A 144 2.22 10.76 -10.58
C PRO A 144 1.69 11.30 -11.92
N LEU A 145 0.73 10.60 -12.55
CA LEU A 145 0.15 11.01 -13.84
C LEU A 145 -0.62 12.33 -13.70
N VAL A 146 -1.38 12.49 -12.62
CA VAL A 146 -2.12 13.72 -12.32
C VAL A 146 -1.16 14.88 -12.04
N VAL A 147 -0.07 14.66 -11.29
CA VAL A 147 0.92 15.70 -10.99
C VAL A 147 1.62 16.18 -12.27
N ARG A 148 2.00 15.28 -13.18
CA ARG A 148 2.65 15.64 -14.46
C ARG A 148 1.75 16.49 -15.36
N GLN A 149 0.46 16.19 -15.44
CA GLN A 149 -0.48 16.95 -16.27
C GLN A 149 -0.64 18.41 -15.82
N ARG A 150 -0.47 18.71 -14.52
CA ARG A 150 -0.55 20.10 -14.01
C ARG A 150 0.68 20.93 -14.38
N GLY A 151 1.85 20.30 -14.53
CA GLY A 151 3.08 20.98 -14.94
C GLY A 151 3.06 21.43 -16.41
N ASN A 152 2.43 20.66 -17.30
CA ASN A 152 2.41 20.94 -18.75
C ASN A 152 1.33 21.93 -19.21
N LYS A 153 0.44 22.39 -18.33
CA LYS A 153 -0.73 23.21 -18.71
C LYS A 153 -0.53 24.72 -18.53
N PHE A 154 0.64 25.19 -18.11
CA PHE A 154 0.94 26.62 -18.12
C PHE A 154 1.50 26.99 -19.50
N PRO A 155 0.76 27.73 -20.34
CA PRO A 155 1.33 28.28 -21.57
C PRO A 155 2.53 29.14 -21.21
N GLU A 156 3.63 29.00 -21.95
CA GLU A 156 4.73 29.95 -21.85
C GLU A 156 4.16 31.37 -21.98
N PRO A 157 4.56 32.31 -21.12
CA PRO A 157 4.17 33.70 -21.30
C PRO A 157 4.61 34.13 -22.70
N VAL A 158 3.63 34.50 -23.53
CA VAL A 158 3.86 35.03 -24.88
C VAL A 158 4.85 36.17 -24.74
N ASN A 159 6.07 35.99 -25.24
CA ASN A 159 7.09 37.01 -25.20
C ASN A 159 6.68 38.13 -26.17
N PRO A 160 6.35 39.35 -25.69
CA PRO A 160 5.82 40.42 -26.54
C PRO A 160 6.88 41.04 -27.46
N THR A 161 8.12 40.54 -27.48
CA THR A 161 9.21 41.16 -28.24
C THR A 161 9.44 40.58 -29.63
N THR A 162 8.54 39.74 -30.18
CA THR A 162 8.66 39.30 -31.57
C THR A 162 8.17 40.43 -32.48
N PRO A 163 9.04 41.16 -33.19
CA PRO A 163 8.59 42.20 -34.10
C PRO A 163 7.92 41.50 -35.29
N GLU A 164 6.70 41.91 -35.63
CA GLU A 164 6.09 41.58 -36.91
C GLU A 164 7.04 42.08 -38.01
N GLN A 165 7.73 41.16 -38.68
CA GLN A 165 8.45 41.47 -39.91
C GLN A 165 7.42 41.54 -41.03
N SER A 166 6.97 42.76 -41.33
CA SER A 166 6.25 43.13 -42.56
C SER A 166 7.20 43.23 -43.74
#